data_AF-A0A9C9XU56-F1
#
_entry.id   AF-A0A9C9XU56-F1
#
_cell.length_a   1.000
_cell.length_b   1.000
_cell.length_c   1.000
_cell.angle_alpha   90.00
_cell.angle_beta   90.00
_cell.angle_gamma   90.00
#
_symmetry.space_group_name_H-M   'P 1'
#
loop_
_entity.id
_entity.type
_entity.pdbx_description
1 polymer ?
#
loop_
_entity_poly.entity_id
_entity_poly.type
_entity_poly.pdbx_seq_one_letter_code
_entity_poly.pdbx_strand_id
1 'polypeptide(L)'
;VAIGRMEGAGGHWSARADLQSQGVIIADRKRRLPLSRLAVHLEGDDSGLRGRAAFSAGELPGRLEAVFQLQAAAGRGRARLNTTTPLRFSPEHPLASLLAGLPADLDRGSLFLTATASWSATTRPALRIGIRLDNGAGKAGDLAFTGLRVRERAEILPRIRSLTPATISLATLDAGIKMQDLEAVVRLTPSPAGPGPMVHLDRFAARLLGGRVSTSGLVLDPNRPDGHCTIAISGLDLAEIVRVMQVRDLQVSGRVDGRLPLRLDAKGISINNGELRNRPPGGVIRYRPRQKSSLAEMEITGYALKAMEDFRYNLLSAKVEYRPGGQLNVALHLEGHSPKLETTRPVHLNINTEQNLLSLLKSLQYSRSLTDELDKSIQRHYNVPQATGP
;
A
#
# COMPACT_ATOMS: atom_id res chain seq x y z
N VAL A 1 33.64 19.87 16.17
CA VAL A 1 34.98 20.44 15.93
C VAL A 1 35.02 20.97 14.51
N ALA A 2 35.39 22.23 14.33
CA ALA A 2 35.59 22.83 13.01
C ALA A 2 37.05 23.29 12.92
N ILE A 3 37.76 22.85 11.89
CA ILE A 3 39.13 23.28 11.60
C ILE A 3 39.11 23.85 10.19
N GLY A 4 39.49 25.11 10.03
CA GLY A 4 39.53 25.74 8.72
C GLY A 4 40.74 26.66 8.57
N ARG A 5 41.25 26.76 7.35
CA ARG A 5 42.31 27.70 6.96
C ARG A 5 41.77 28.52 5.79
N MET A 6 41.89 29.84 5.90
CA MET A 6 41.51 30.78 4.86
C MET A 6 42.70 31.68 4.59
N GLU A 7 43.02 31.86 3.32
CA GLU A 7 44.11 32.71 2.86
C GLU A 7 43.57 33.65 1.79
N GLY A 8 43.95 34.93 1.85
CA GLY A 8 43.55 35.93 0.87
C GLY A 8 44.68 36.91 0.63
N ALA A 9 45.05 37.11 -0.63
CA ALA A 9 46.05 38.08 -1.05
C ALA A 9 45.69 38.61 -2.46
N GLY A 10 45.80 39.93 -2.66
CA GLY A 10 45.64 40.54 -3.99
C GLY A 10 44.23 40.46 -4.61
N GLY A 11 43.17 40.38 -3.81
CA GLY A 11 41.79 40.27 -4.31
C GLY A 11 41.32 38.84 -4.62
N HIS A 12 42.18 37.85 -4.37
CA HIS A 12 41.91 36.43 -4.52
C HIS A 12 41.78 35.76 -3.14
N TRP A 13 40.86 34.81 -3.00
CA TRP A 13 40.72 34.02 -1.77
C TRP A 13 40.80 32.52 -2.03
N SER A 14 41.26 31.78 -1.01
CA SER A 14 41.10 30.32 -0.94
C SER A 14 40.76 29.90 0.49
N ALA A 15 39.92 28.87 0.64
CA ALA A 15 39.55 28.34 1.94
C ALA A 15 39.40 26.83 1.91
N ARG A 16 39.80 26.18 3.01
CA ARG A 16 39.50 24.77 3.32
C ARG A 16 38.91 24.69 4.71
N ALA A 17 37.85 23.90 4.88
CA ALA A 17 37.23 23.67 6.18
C ALA A 17 36.79 22.21 6.35
N ASP A 18 37.09 21.64 7.50
CA ASP A 18 36.62 20.36 7.98
C ASP A 18 35.71 20.57 9.19
N LEU A 19 34.49 20.05 9.12
CA LEU A 19 33.49 20.12 10.18
C LEU A 19 33.10 18.72 10.62
N GLN A 20 33.12 18.48 11.93
CA GLN A 20 32.53 17.30 12.55
C GLN A 20 31.49 17.71 13.59
N SER A 21 30.28 17.16 13.47
CA SER A 21 29.20 17.33 14.44
C SER A 21 28.51 16.00 14.73
N GLN A 22 28.17 15.78 16.00
CA GLN A 22 27.39 14.60 16.42
C GLN A 22 25.91 14.73 16.05
N GLY A 23 25.39 15.96 15.96
CA GLY A 23 23.99 16.22 15.63
C GLY A 23 23.81 17.58 14.96
N VAL A 24 23.02 17.63 13.89
CA VAL A 24 22.58 18.86 13.22
C VAL A 24 21.13 18.68 12.82
N ILE A 25 20.28 19.68 13.00
CA ILE A 25 18.90 19.64 12.51
C ILE A 25 18.80 20.57 11.31
N ILE A 26 18.50 20.01 10.14
CA ILE A 26 18.08 20.81 8.99
C ILE A 26 16.58 21.03 9.11
N ALA A 27 16.15 22.28 9.21
CA ALA A 27 14.73 22.61 9.31
C ALA A 27 14.32 23.63 8.24
N ASP A 28 13.12 23.45 7.70
CA ASP A 28 12.37 24.49 7.01
C ASP A 28 11.05 24.77 7.78
N ARG A 29 10.16 25.61 7.24
CA ARG A 29 8.89 25.95 7.90
C ARG A 29 7.96 24.74 8.13
N LYS A 30 8.17 23.61 7.47
CA LYS A 30 7.26 22.44 7.45
C LYS A 30 7.93 21.13 7.89
N ARG A 31 9.25 21.04 7.88
CA ARG A 31 9.99 19.77 8.07
C ARG A 31 11.24 19.98 8.91
N ARG A 32 11.54 18.97 9.72
CA ARG A 32 12.77 18.87 10.51
C ARG A 32 13.44 17.55 10.15
N LEU A 33 14.69 17.62 9.71
CA LEU A 33 15.50 16.47 9.35
C LEU A 33 16.71 16.45 10.28
N PRO A 34 16.70 15.61 11.33
CA PRO A 34 17.87 15.41 12.15
C PRO A 34 18.95 14.70 11.32
N LEU A 35 20.19 15.14 11.45
CA LEU A 35 21.38 14.52 10.92
C LEU A 35 22.30 14.18 12.09
N SER A 36 22.95 13.03 12.05
CA SER A 36 23.95 12.64 13.04
C SER A 36 25.27 12.24 12.37
N ARG A 37 26.35 12.19 13.16
CA ARG A 37 27.70 11.80 12.68
C ARG A 37 28.13 12.54 11.41
N LEU A 38 27.82 13.83 11.36
CA LEU A 38 28.09 14.69 10.22
C LEU A 38 29.60 14.97 10.14
N ALA A 39 30.19 14.64 9.00
CA ALA A 39 31.54 15.04 8.62
C ALA A 39 31.46 15.77 7.29
N VAL A 40 31.92 17.02 7.24
CA VAL A 40 31.93 17.85 6.02
C VAL A 40 33.35 18.27 5.73
N HIS A 41 33.75 18.18 4.47
CA HIS A 41 34.98 18.75 3.95
C HIS A 41 34.62 19.71 2.82
N LEU A 42 35.06 20.95 2.94
CA LEU A 42 34.78 22.06 2.03
C LEU A 42 36.08 22.66 1.53
N GLU A 43 36.12 22.98 0.25
CA GLU A 43 37.20 23.73 -0.38
C GLU A 43 36.62 24.77 -1.34
N GLY A 44 37.24 25.93 -1.45
CA GLY A 44 36.85 26.91 -2.45
C GLY A 44 37.88 28.01 -2.67
N ASP A 45 37.63 28.74 -3.74
CA ASP A 45 38.38 29.90 -4.19
C ASP A 45 37.45 30.81 -5.03
N ASP A 46 38.01 31.83 -5.69
CA ASP A 46 37.25 32.78 -6.53
C ASP A 46 36.44 32.10 -7.64
N SER A 47 36.85 30.91 -8.10
CA SER A 47 36.15 30.16 -9.14
C SER A 47 34.87 29.49 -8.60
N GLY A 48 34.85 29.15 -7.31
CA GLY A 48 33.72 28.46 -6.71
C GLY A 48 34.00 27.66 -5.45
N LEU A 49 33.00 26.86 -5.08
CA LEU A 49 33.03 25.99 -3.90
C LEU A 49 32.83 24.54 -4.31
N ARG A 50 33.53 23.63 -3.66
CA ARG A 50 33.30 22.19 -3.73
C ARG A 50 33.27 21.61 -2.32
N GLY A 51 32.50 20.56 -2.14
CA GLY A 51 32.44 19.92 -0.84
C GLY A 51 31.90 18.51 -0.88
N ARG A 52 32.26 17.76 0.15
CA ARG A 52 31.71 16.44 0.45
C ARG A 52 31.20 16.43 1.88
N ALA A 53 30.10 15.73 2.11
CA ALA A 53 29.52 15.54 3.42
C ALA A 53 29.13 14.08 3.60
N ALA A 54 29.49 13.46 4.71
CA ALA A 54 29.03 12.13 5.09
C ALA A 54 28.26 12.23 6.41
N PHE A 55 27.07 11.63 6.48
CA PHE A 55 26.18 11.75 7.63
C PHE A 55 25.20 10.58 7.73
N SER A 56 24.54 10.46 8.88
CA SER A 56 23.39 9.60 9.11
C SER A 56 22.11 10.42 9.23
N ALA A 57 20.98 9.81 8.88
CA ALA A 57 19.66 10.43 8.90
C ALA A 57 19.01 10.19 10.28
N GLY A 58 19.15 11.14 11.19
CA GLY A 58 18.78 10.98 12.59
C GLY A 58 19.54 9.83 13.24
N GLU A 59 18.84 9.00 14.00
CA GLU A 59 19.39 7.79 14.63
C GLU A 59 19.28 6.55 13.74
N LEU A 60 18.81 6.68 12.49
CA LEU A 60 18.66 5.53 11.61
C LEU A 60 20.01 4.89 11.29
N PRO A 61 20.14 3.55 11.43
CA PRO A 61 21.30 2.82 10.93
C PRO A 61 21.44 3.03 9.42
N GLY A 62 22.61 3.47 8.99
CA GLY A 62 22.92 3.75 7.59
C GLY A 62 23.78 4.99 7.43
N ARG A 63 24.23 5.24 6.21
CA ARG A 63 25.12 6.36 5.90
C ARG A 63 24.84 6.92 4.52
N LEU A 64 24.80 8.24 4.44
CA LEU A 64 24.69 8.99 3.20
C LEU A 64 25.97 9.77 2.96
N GLU A 65 26.26 9.98 1.69
CA GLU A 65 27.31 10.86 1.22
C GLU A 65 26.74 11.84 0.20
N ALA A 66 27.00 13.12 0.41
CA ALA A 66 26.68 14.19 -0.50
C ALA A 66 27.97 14.81 -1.06
N VAL A 67 27.98 15.11 -2.34
CA VAL A 67 29.03 15.90 -3.00
C VAL A 67 28.36 17.06 -3.69
N PHE A 68 28.90 18.27 -3.54
CA PHE A 68 28.40 19.45 -4.24
C PHE A 68 29.52 20.26 -4.86
N GLN A 69 29.15 21.03 -5.88
CA GLN A 69 30.01 21.98 -6.56
C GLN A 69 29.18 23.20 -6.95
N LEU A 70 29.74 24.39 -6.78
CA LEU A 70 29.18 25.68 -7.15
C LEU A 70 30.25 26.46 -7.91
N GLN A 71 29.92 26.94 -9.11
CA GLN A 71 30.70 27.89 -9.88
C GLN A 71 30.15 29.29 -9.56
N ALA A 72 30.92 30.10 -8.84
CA ALA A 72 30.44 31.35 -8.26
C ALA A 72 30.03 32.36 -9.33
N ALA A 73 30.91 32.64 -10.30
CA ALA A 73 30.67 33.61 -11.37
C ALA A 73 29.45 33.30 -12.25
N ALA A 74 29.16 32.01 -12.47
CA ALA A 74 28.03 31.56 -13.29
C ALA A 74 26.74 31.34 -12.49
N GLY A 75 26.79 31.43 -11.14
CA GLY A 75 25.68 31.05 -10.26
C GLY A 75 25.20 29.62 -10.49
N ARG A 76 26.08 28.72 -10.98
CA ARG A 76 25.73 27.36 -11.42
C ARG A 76 26.23 26.36 -10.40
N GLY A 77 25.38 25.43 -9.98
CA GLY A 77 25.79 24.39 -9.06
C GLY A 77 25.12 23.05 -9.32
N ARG A 78 25.74 22.02 -8.74
CA ARG A 78 25.26 20.65 -8.76
C ARG A 78 25.52 20.01 -7.41
N ALA A 79 24.56 19.23 -6.93
CA ALA A 79 24.75 18.36 -5.79
C ALA A 79 24.33 16.94 -6.16
N ARG A 80 25.02 15.95 -5.59
CA ARG A 80 24.65 14.55 -5.64
C ARG A 80 24.60 14.03 -4.21
N LEU A 81 23.62 13.20 -3.91
CA LEU A 81 23.48 12.48 -2.65
C LEU A 81 23.35 11.00 -2.99
N ASN A 82 24.09 10.15 -2.30
CA ASN A 82 23.98 8.71 -2.43
C ASN A 82 23.96 8.06 -1.05
N THR A 83 23.22 6.97 -0.94
CA THR A 83 23.28 6.09 0.23
C THR A 83 24.47 5.14 0.07
N THR A 84 25.48 5.26 0.94
CA THR A 84 26.68 4.40 0.93
C THR A 84 26.47 3.15 1.78
N THR A 85 25.65 3.25 2.82
CA THR A 85 25.13 2.12 3.60
C THR A 85 23.62 2.28 3.73
N PRO A 86 22.79 1.25 3.42
CA PRO A 86 21.34 1.38 3.40
C PRO A 86 20.79 1.96 4.71
N LEU A 87 19.79 2.82 4.58
CA LEU A 87 18.98 3.26 5.70
C LEU A 87 18.09 2.09 6.12
N ARG A 88 18.28 1.57 7.33
CA ARG A 88 17.49 0.45 7.86
C ARG A 88 16.43 0.95 8.81
N PHE A 89 15.21 0.50 8.60
CA PHE A 89 14.10 0.75 9.52
C PHE A 89 13.97 -0.42 10.51
N SER A 90 13.62 -0.08 11.74
CA SER A 90 13.27 -1.02 12.82
C SER A 90 12.08 -0.47 13.62
N PRO A 91 11.39 -1.26 14.45
CA PRO A 91 10.32 -0.75 15.31
C PRO A 91 10.77 0.39 16.24
N GLU A 92 12.05 0.42 16.63
CA GLU A 92 12.68 1.47 17.44
C GLU A 92 13.01 2.72 16.60
N HIS A 93 13.27 2.55 15.30
CA HIS A 93 13.59 3.63 14.37
C HIS A 93 12.74 3.52 13.09
N PRO A 94 11.43 3.81 13.17
CA PRO A 94 10.54 3.75 12.01
C PRO A 94 10.77 4.94 11.08
N LEU A 95 10.25 4.89 9.85
CA LEU A 95 10.35 5.98 8.88
C LEU A 95 9.77 7.30 9.43
N ALA A 96 8.71 7.25 10.23
CA ALA A 96 8.12 8.42 10.87
C ALA A 96 9.09 9.17 11.81
N SER A 97 10.14 8.51 12.32
CA SER A 97 11.20 9.16 13.09
C SER A 97 12.03 10.15 12.24
N LEU A 98 12.08 9.91 10.92
CA LEU A 98 12.78 10.76 9.97
C LEU A 98 11.86 11.80 9.32
N LEU A 99 10.67 11.36 8.90
CA LEU A 99 9.72 12.20 8.18
C LEU A 99 8.28 11.84 8.56
N ALA A 100 7.65 12.71 9.35
CA ALA A 100 6.24 12.59 9.71
C ALA A 100 5.32 12.98 8.53
N GLY A 101 4.06 12.51 8.59
CA GLY A 101 3.00 12.88 7.66
C GLY A 101 3.00 12.12 6.33
N LEU A 102 3.74 11.02 6.23
CA LEU A 102 3.66 10.09 5.10
C LEU A 102 2.43 9.18 5.22
N PRO A 103 1.85 8.72 4.09
CA PRO A 103 0.65 7.86 4.10
C PRO A 103 0.91 6.44 4.62
N ALA A 104 2.18 6.04 4.72
CA ALA A 104 2.61 4.76 5.29
C ALA A 104 3.86 4.98 6.14
N ASP A 105 3.94 4.25 7.25
CA ASP A 105 5.11 4.19 8.11
C ASP A 105 5.78 2.83 7.97
N LEU A 106 7.11 2.85 7.79
CA LEU A 106 7.93 1.65 7.66
C LEU A 106 8.64 1.39 8.98
N ASP A 107 8.37 0.25 9.58
CA ASP A 107 9.06 -0.22 10.78
C ASP A 107 10.15 -1.25 10.45
N ARG A 108 10.25 -1.71 9.19
CA ARG A 108 11.29 -2.61 8.70
C ARG A 108 11.64 -2.31 7.25
N GLY A 109 12.83 -2.75 6.85
CA GLY A 109 13.30 -2.71 5.46
C GLY A 109 14.60 -1.95 5.29
N SER A 110 15.11 -1.94 4.05
CA SER A 110 16.33 -1.23 3.67
C SER A 110 16.05 -0.26 2.53
N LEU A 111 16.28 1.03 2.76
CA LEU A 111 16.13 2.10 1.79
C LEU A 111 17.48 2.54 1.25
N PHE A 112 17.56 2.61 -0.07
CA PHE A 112 18.64 3.22 -0.82
C PHE A 112 18.08 4.42 -1.56
N LEU A 113 18.67 5.58 -1.33
CA LEU A 113 18.33 6.85 -1.94
C LEU A 113 19.52 7.36 -2.74
N THR A 114 19.24 7.80 -3.97
CA THR A 114 20.12 8.68 -4.73
C THR A 114 19.37 9.96 -5.06
N ALA A 115 20.07 11.09 -5.08
CA ALA A 115 19.53 12.34 -5.55
C ALA A 115 20.58 13.11 -6.37
N THR A 116 20.14 13.84 -7.37
CA THR A 116 20.96 14.79 -8.11
C THR A 116 20.17 16.08 -8.27
N ALA A 117 20.72 17.16 -7.72
CA ALA A 117 20.21 18.51 -7.88
C ALA A 117 21.13 19.31 -8.81
N SER A 118 20.56 20.18 -9.62
CA SER A 118 21.31 21.17 -10.40
C SER A 118 20.55 22.49 -10.48
N TRP A 119 21.27 23.59 -10.41
CA TRP A 119 20.71 24.94 -10.48
C TRP A 119 21.65 25.87 -11.25
N SER A 120 21.09 26.95 -11.77
CA SER A 120 21.81 28.01 -12.49
C SER A 120 21.03 29.30 -12.32
N ALA A 121 21.69 30.46 -12.39
CA ALA A 121 21.01 31.75 -12.40
C ALA A 121 20.02 31.91 -13.57
N THR A 122 20.24 31.18 -14.66
CA THR A 122 19.51 31.30 -15.93
C THR A 122 18.52 30.17 -16.21
N THR A 123 18.54 29.07 -15.44
CA THR A 123 17.69 27.90 -15.71
C THR A 123 16.98 27.44 -14.45
N ARG A 124 15.75 26.92 -14.60
CA ARG A 124 15.01 26.35 -13.47
C ARG A 124 15.80 25.23 -12.79
N PRO A 125 15.74 25.13 -11.45
CA PRO A 125 16.38 24.04 -10.74
C PRO A 125 15.76 22.69 -11.12
N ALA A 126 16.61 21.68 -11.22
CA ALA A 126 16.20 20.30 -11.44
C ALA A 126 16.63 19.45 -10.25
N LEU A 127 15.74 18.56 -9.81
CA LEU A 127 16.01 17.57 -8.76
C LEU A 127 15.51 16.23 -9.24
N ARG A 128 16.41 15.25 -9.34
CA ARG A 128 16.08 13.87 -9.69
C ARG A 128 16.44 12.96 -8.53
N ILE A 129 15.63 11.95 -8.30
CA ILE A 129 15.83 10.96 -7.24
C ILE A 129 15.75 9.54 -7.79
N GLY A 130 16.46 8.63 -7.14
CA GLY A 130 16.28 7.19 -7.28
C GLY A 130 15.97 6.60 -5.91
N ILE A 131 14.88 5.85 -5.81
CA ILE A 131 14.45 5.16 -4.60
C ILE A 131 14.50 3.67 -4.87
N ARG A 132 15.13 2.94 -3.96
CA ARG A 132 15.06 1.50 -3.86
C ARG A 132 14.75 1.11 -2.43
N LEU A 133 13.60 0.51 -2.22
CA LEU A 133 13.21 -0.09 -0.94
C LEU A 133 13.19 -1.59 -1.13
N ASP A 134 13.85 -2.31 -0.22
CA ASP A 134 13.83 -3.77 -0.19
C ASP A 134 13.32 -4.27 1.17
N ASN A 135 12.41 -5.25 1.12
CA ASN A 135 11.81 -5.92 2.27
C ASN A 135 11.18 -4.98 3.30
N GLY A 136 10.48 -3.95 2.83
CA GLY A 136 9.73 -3.02 3.67
C GLY A 136 8.56 -3.71 4.38
N ALA A 137 8.32 -3.34 5.63
CA ALA A 137 7.10 -3.70 6.35
C ALA A 137 6.67 -2.54 7.25
N GLY A 138 5.40 -2.52 7.61
CA GLY A 138 4.85 -1.51 8.49
C GLY A 138 3.34 -1.37 8.29
N LYS A 139 2.84 -0.14 8.43
CA LYS A 139 1.41 0.16 8.40
C LYS A 139 1.09 1.37 7.53
N ALA A 140 -0.05 1.32 6.85
CA ALA A 140 -0.65 2.44 6.13
C ALA A 140 -2.07 2.66 6.70
N GLY A 141 -2.20 3.62 7.62
CA GLY A 141 -3.36 3.67 8.51
C GLY A 141 -3.46 2.37 9.32
N ASP A 142 -4.62 1.70 9.24
CA ASP A 142 -4.84 0.42 9.93
C ASP A 142 -4.37 -0.81 9.13
N LEU A 143 -3.89 -0.61 7.89
CA LEU A 143 -3.49 -1.68 7.00
C LEU A 143 -2.05 -2.12 7.27
N ALA A 144 -1.85 -3.34 7.72
CA ALA A 144 -0.53 -3.92 7.92
C ALA A 144 -0.01 -4.53 6.62
N PHE A 145 1.28 -4.35 6.32
CA PHE A 145 1.89 -4.89 5.11
C PHE A 145 3.31 -5.40 5.35
N THR A 146 3.73 -6.39 4.55
CA THR A 146 5.09 -6.95 4.62
C THR A 146 5.66 -7.31 3.25
N GLY A 147 6.98 -7.31 3.13
CA GLY A 147 7.69 -7.69 1.91
C GLY A 147 7.59 -6.63 0.80
N LEU A 148 7.39 -5.36 1.16
CA LEU A 148 7.32 -4.25 0.21
C LEU A 148 8.67 -4.08 -0.48
N ARG A 149 8.66 -4.09 -1.81
CA ARG A 149 9.80 -3.65 -2.62
C ARG A 149 9.34 -2.57 -3.56
N VAL A 150 10.13 -1.51 -3.67
CA VAL A 150 9.85 -0.36 -4.53
C VAL A 150 11.12 -0.05 -5.31
N ARG A 151 10.99 0.15 -6.62
CA ARG A 151 12.02 0.75 -7.46
C ARG A 151 11.39 1.92 -8.20
N GLU A 152 11.89 3.12 -7.93
CA GLU A 152 11.41 4.34 -8.59
C GLU A 152 12.57 5.25 -8.98
N ARG A 153 12.44 5.89 -10.14
CA ARG A 153 13.30 7.00 -10.55
C ARG A 153 12.41 8.14 -10.99
N ALA A 154 12.53 9.28 -10.32
CA ALA A 154 11.64 10.41 -10.53
C ALA A 154 12.42 11.71 -10.67
N GLU A 155 11.84 12.64 -11.43
CA GLU A 155 12.16 14.06 -11.36
C GLU A 155 11.17 14.71 -10.40
N ILE A 156 11.66 15.41 -9.40
CA ILE A 156 10.88 16.07 -8.35
C ILE A 156 10.69 17.55 -8.66
N LEU A 157 11.76 18.20 -9.14
CA LEU A 157 11.72 19.58 -9.60
C LEU A 157 12.02 19.62 -11.11
N PRO A 158 11.31 20.47 -11.88
CA PRO A 158 10.35 21.48 -11.41
C PRO A 158 8.94 20.92 -11.10
N ARG A 159 8.59 19.74 -11.61
CA ARG A 159 7.34 19.05 -11.31
C ARG A 159 7.60 17.55 -11.15
N ILE A 160 6.82 16.92 -10.27
CA ILE A 160 6.96 15.49 -9.98
C ILE A 160 6.54 14.67 -11.21
N ARG A 161 7.44 13.81 -11.69
CA ARG A 161 7.18 12.81 -12.73
C ARG A 161 8.13 11.63 -12.62
N SER A 162 7.68 10.44 -12.99
CA SER A 162 8.55 9.29 -13.13
C SER A 162 9.40 9.44 -14.40
N LEU A 163 10.68 9.09 -14.29
CA LEU A 163 11.61 8.97 -15.42
C LEU A 163 11.45 7.62 -16.12
N THR A 164 11.09 6.60 -15.35
CA THR A 164 10.73 5.25 -15.79
C THR A 164 9.57 4.77 -14.92
N PRO A 165 8.65 3.93 -15.41
CA PRO A 165 7.60 3.36 -14.57
C PRO A 165 8.18 2.69 -13.32
N ALA A 166 7.61 3.03 -12.16
CA ALA A 166 7.94 2.43 -10.88
C ALA A 166 7.41 1.00 -10.82
N THR A 167 8.19 0.10 -10.25
CA THR A 167 7.74 -1.27 -9.94
C THR A 167 7.56 -1.41 -8.44
N ILE A 168 6.39 -1.90 -8.04
CA ILE A 168 6.05 -2.14 -6.64
C ILE A 168 5.64 -3.61 -6.52
N SER A 169 6.27 -4.33 -5.59
CA SER A 169 5.83 -5.67 -5.20
C SER A 169 5.58 -5.71 -3.71
N LEU A 170 4.58 -6.44 -3.25
CA LEU A 170 4.28 -6.58 -1.83
C LEU A 170 3.85 -8.02 -1.54
N ALA A 171 4.50 -8.66 -0.57
CA ALA A 171 4.23 -10.06 -0.26
C ALA A 171 2.85 -10.23 0.38
N THR A 172 2.52 -9.40 1.38
CA THR A 172 1.21 -9.42 2.02
C THR A 172 0.70 -8.02 2.34
N LEU A 173 -0.61 -7.84 2.17
CA LEU A 173 -1.37 -6.70 2.67
C LEU A 173 -2.58 -7.25 3.42
N ASP A 174 -2.68 -6.93 4.71
CA ASP A 174 -3.80 -7.38 5.54
C ASP A 174 -4.73 -6.20 5.84
N ALA A 175 -5.94 -6.27 5.28
CA ALA A 175 -7.02 -5.33 5.51
C ALA A 175 -8.20 -5.97 6.28
N GLY A 176 -7.93 -7.03 7.06
CA GLY A 176 -8.94 -7.96 7.56
C GLY A 176 -9.16 -9.15 6.62
N ILE A 177 -8.97 -8.91 5.31
CA ILE A 177 -8.79 -9.94 4.29
C ILE A 177 -7.36 -9.81 3.75
N LYS A 178 -6.64 -10.94 3.72
CA LYS A 178 -5.26 -10.98 3.23
C LYS A 178 -5.23 -10.95 1.70
N MET A 179 -4.56 -9.95 1.15
CA MET A 179 -4.05 -9.96 -0.21
C MET A 179 -2.59 -10.42 -0.20
N GLN A 180 -2.21 -11.21 -1.20
CA GLN A 180 -0.87 -11.79 -1.32
C GLN A 180 -0.31 -11.56 -2.71
N ASP A 181 1.01 -11.61 -2.83
CA ASP A 181 1.72 -11.55 -4.12
C ASP A 181 1.27 -10.37 -4.99
N LEU A 182 1.19 -9.18 -4.37
CA LEU A 182 0.76 -7.97 -5.05
C LEU A 182 1.90 -7.44 -5.93
N GLU A 183 1.55 -7.11 -7.17
CA GLU A 183 2.44 -6.51 -8.15
C GLU A 183 1.75 -5.30 -8.77
N ALA A 184 2.45 -4.17 -8.84
CA ALA A 184 1.97 -2.96 -9.47
C ALA A 184 3.06 -2.25 -10.29
N VAL A 185 2.64 -1.68 -11.41
CA VAL A 185 3.45 -0.76 -12.21
C VAL A 185 2.79 0.61 -12.15
N VAL A 186 3.52 1.60 -11.63
CA VAL A 186 3.01 2.95 -11.36
C VAL A 186 3.84 3.97 -12.09
N ARG A 187 3.21 4.99 -12.67
CA ARG A 187 3.89 6.08 -13.36
C ARG A 187 3.31 7.42 -12.93
N LEU A 188 4.18 8.33 -12.52
CA LEU A 188 3.81 9.67 -12.11
C LEU A 188 3.94 10.64 -13.29
N THR A 189 2.93 11.45 -13.53
CA THR A 189 2.99 12.55 -14.52
C THR A 189 2.55 13.86 -13.90
N PRO A 190 3.02 15.01 -14.39
CA PRO A 190 2.56 16.29 -13.85
C PRO A 190 1.05 16.47 -14.06
N SER A 191 0.33 16.93 -13.03
CA SER A 191 -1.08 17.33 -13.17
C SER A 191 -1.19 18.75 -13.72
N PRO A 192 -2.18 19.04 -14.59
CA PRO A 192 -2.55 20.40 -14.93
C PRO A 192 -3.41 21.09 -13.84
N ALA A 193 -4.01 20.32 -12.92
CA ALA A 193 -4.97 20.80 -11.92
C ALA A 193 -4.33 21.23 -10.59
N GLY A 194 -3.04 20.94 -10.37
CA GLY A 194 -2.36 21.35 -9.15
C GLY A 194 -0.94 20.80 -9.01
N PRO A 195 -0.32 20.97 -7.83
CA PRO A 195 1.08 20.61 -7.59
C PRO A 195 1.32 19.10 -7.43
N GLY A 196 0.29 18.32 -7.06
CA GLY A 196 0.40 16.87 -6.94
C GLY A 196 0.47 16.19 -8.32
N PRO A 197 1.31 15.16 -8.53
CA PRO A 197 1.34 14.42 -9.79
C PRO A 197 0.08 13.58 -9.96
N MET A 198 -0.32 13.37 -11.21
CA MET A 198 -1.25 12.28 -11.54
C MET A 198 -0.53 10.94 -11.37
N VAL A 199 -1.23 9.96 -10.80
CA VAL A 199 -0.75 8.60 -10.57
C VAL A 199 -1.42 7.68 -11.58
N HIS A 200 -0.64 7.13 -12.49
CA HIS A 200 -1.07 6.11 -13.45
C HIS A 200 -0.73 4.75 -12.88
N LEU A 201 -1.74 3.94 -12.58
CA LEU A 201 -1.59 2.52 -12.26
C LEU A 201 -1.72 1.73 -13.57
N ASP A 202 -0.60 1.60 -14.26
CA ASP A 202 -0.53 0.96 -15.57
C ASP A 202 -0.89 -0.53 -15.47
N ARG A 203 -0.50 -1.18 -14.36
CA ARG A 203 -0.84 -2.57 -14.05
C ARG A 203 -0.95 -2.77 -12.56
N PHE A 204 -1.91 -3.62 -12.15
CA PHE A 204 -2.04 -4.14 -10.80
C PHE A 204 -2.52 -5.59 -10.85
N ALA A 205 -1.95 -6.43 -10.00
CA ALA A 205 -2.50 -7.74 -9.72
C ALA A 205 -2.17 -8.19 -8.30
N ALA A 206 -3.04 -9.01 -7.71
CA ALA A 206 -2.83 -9.63 -6.42
C ALA A 206 -3.61 -10.95 -6.32
N ARG A 207 -3.18 -11.83 -5.42
CA ARG A 207 -3.97 -12.99 -4.99
C ARG A 207 -4.88 -12.60 -3.84
N LEU A 208 -6.13 -13.03 -3.93
CA LEU A 208 -7.17 -12.72 -2.96
C LEU A 208 -8.18 -13.88 -2.96
N LEU A 209 -8.59 -14.34 -1.77
CA LEU A 209 -9.66 -15.32 -1.58
C LEU A 209 -9.56 -16.54 -2.52
N GLY A 210 -8.39 -17.18 -2.53
CA GLY A 210 -8.11 -18.35 -3.37
C GLY A 210 -7.99 -18.10 -4.88
N GLY A 211 -8.18 -16.87 -5.36
CA GLY A 211 -8.10 -16.47 -6.77
C GLY A 211 -7.17 -15.28 -7.02
N ARG A 212 -7.37 -14.59 -8.14
CA ARG A 212 -6.59 -13.42 -8.58
C ARG A 212 -7.50 -12.24 -8.91
N VAL A 213 -7.10 -11.06 -8.46
CA VAL A 213 -7.68 -9.78 -8.87
C VAL A 213 -6.65 -9.00 -9.66
N SER A 214 -7.08 -8.28 -10.69
CA SER A 214 -6.19 -7.44 -11.50
C SER A 214 -6.90 -6.25 -12.10
N THR A 215 -6.17 -5.17 -12.36
CA THR A 215 -6.67 -4.01 -13.09
C THR A 215 -5.54 -3.34 -13.86
N SER A 216 -5.87 -2.46 -14.79
CA SER A 216 -4.92 -1.71 -15.60
C SER A 216 -5.52 -0.38 -16.04
N GLY A 217 -4.67 0.64 -16.21
CA GLY A 217 -5.08 1.91 -16.78
C GLY A 217 -5.88 2.81 -15.84
N LEU A 218 -5.79 2.61 -14.52
CA LEU A 218 -6.40 3.54 -13.57
C LEU A 218 -5.52 4.80 -13.49
N VAL A 219 -6.13 5.97 -13.68
CA VAL A 219 -5.46 7.26 -13.53
C VAL A 219 -6.12 8.01 -12.38
N LEU A 220 -5.31 8.44 -11.42
CA LEU A 220 -5.75 9.20 -10.25
C LEU A 220 -5.09 10.56 -10.26
N ASP A 221 -5.88 11.63 -10.24
CA ASP A 221 -5.38 12.97 -9.99
C ASP A 221 -5.75 13.38 -8.55
N PRO A 222 -4.80 13.49 -7.62
CA PRO A 222 -5.12 13.88 -6.24
C PRO A 222 -5.69 15.31 -6.16
N ASN A 223 -5.48 16.15 -7.18
CA ASN A 223 -6.04 17.49 -7.25
C ASN A 223 -7.51 17.48 -7.73
N ARG A 224 -7.95 16.40 -8.39
CA ARG A 224 -9.33 16.17 -8.88
C ARG A 224 -9.64 14.67 -8.87
N PRO A 225 -10.06 14.11 -7.72
CA PRO A 225 -10.31 12.68 -7.61
C PRO A 225 -11.55 12.29 -8.42
N ASP A 226 -11.32 11.78 -9.63
CA ASP A 226 -12.30 11.10 -10.48
C ASP A 226 -11.56 10.05 -11.31
N GLY A 227 -11.41 8.86 -10.73
CA GLY A 227 -10.77 7.72 -11.35
C GLY A 227 -11.78 6.63 -11.69
N HIS A 228 -11.54 5.91 -12.77
CA HIS A 228 -12.33 4.74 -13.12
C HIS A 228 -11.41 3.62 -13.62
N CYS A 229 -11.77 2.38 -13.30
CA CYS A 229 -11.13 1.20 -13.85
C CYS A 229 -12.08 0.01 -13.80
N THR A 230 -11.68 -1.11 -14.39
CA THR A 230 -12.37 -2.39 -14.20
C THR A 230 -11.45 -3.33 -13.46
N ILE A 231 -11.93 -3.90 -12.36
CA ILE A 231 -11.24 -4.99 -11.67
C ILE A 231 -11.68 -6.29 -12.34
N ALA A 232 -10.75 -7.00 -12.94
CA ALA A 232 -10.94 -8.35 -13.42
C ALA A 232 -10.71 -9.34 -12.27
N ILE A 233 -11.65 -10.27 -12.13
CA ILE A 233 -11.64 -11.33 -11.12
C ILE A 233 -11.47 -12.66 -11.83
N SER A 234 -10.51 -13.46 -11.35
CA SER A 234 -10.23 -14.80 -11.86
C SER A 234 -10.19 -15.81 -10.72
N GLY A 235 -11.21 -16.66 -10.66
CA GLY A 235 -11.24 -17.89 -9.89
C GLY A 235 -11.28 -17.70 -8.38
N LEU A 236 -11.99 -16.67 -7.87
CA LEU A 236 -12.18 -16.54 -6.41
C LEU A 236 -12.91 -17.77 -5.89
N ASP A 237 -12.46 -18.25 -4.74
CA ASP A 237 -13.02 -19.42 -4.08
C ASP A 237 -14.23 -19.00 -3.23
N LEU A 238 -15.41 -19.54 -3.56
CA LEU A 238 -16.65 -19.23 -2.84
C LEU A 238 -16.60 -19.69 -1.38
N ALA A 239 -15.87 -20.75 -1.06
CA ALA A 239 -15.72 -21.21 0.32
C ALA A 239 -14.91 -20.21 1.14
N GLU A 240 -13.91 -19.55 0.55
CA GLU A 240 -13.14 -18.49 1.21
C GLU A 240 -13.97 -17.22 1.40
N ILE A 241 -14.79 -16.85 0.41
CA ILE A 241 -15.72 -15.71 0.52
C ILE A 241 -16.69 -15.90 1.68
N VAL A 242 -17.39 -17.05 1.75
CA VAL A 242 -18.35 -17.33 2.82
C VAL A 242 -17.68 -17.38 4.19
N ARG A 243 -16.45 -17.90 4.28
CA ARG A 243 -15.66 -17.91 5.52
C ARG A 243 -15.38 -16.49 6.03
N VAL A 244 -15.06 -15.56 5.14
CA VAL A 244 -14.84 -14.15 5.49
C VAL A 244 -16.14 -13.46 5.91
N MET A 245 -17.27 -13.81 5.30
CA MET A 245 -18.59 -13.31 5.71
C MET A 245 -19.06 -13.90 7.05
N GLN A 246 -18.36 -14.90 7.60
CA GLN A 246 -18.66 -15.54 8.88
C GLN A 246 -20.05 -16.19 8.97
N VAL A 247 -20.61 -16.63 7.83
CA VAL A 247 -21.92 -17.32 7.79
C VAL A 247 -21.74 -18.80 8.17
N ARG A 248 -21.88 -19.12 9.46
CA ARG A 248 -21.54 -20.44 10.05
C ARG A 248 -22.35 -21.61 9.48
N ASP A 249 -23.59 -21.36 9.12
CA ASP A 249 -24.55 -22.41 8.73
C ASP A 249 -24.61 -22.60 7.20
N LEU A 250 -23.71 -21.94 6.46
CA LEU A 250 -23.64 -21.97 5.01
C LEU A 250 -22.30 -22.57 4.55
N GLN A 251 -22.38 -23.58 3.71
CA GLN A 251 -21.24 -24.13 2.98
C GLN A 251 -21.47 -23.92 1.50
N VAL A 252 -20.44 -23.41 0.81
CA VAL A 252 -20.48 -23.22 -0.64
C VAL A 252 -19.18 -23.74 -1.24
N SER A 253 -19.27 -24.43 -2.37
CA SER A 253 -18.11 -24.81 -3.18
C SER A 253 -18.21 -24.20 -4.57
N GLY A 254 -17.08 -24.03 -5.25
CA GLY A 254 -17.01 -23.53 -6.61
C GLY A 254 -16.17 -22.26 -6.69
N ARG A 255 -15.95 -21.79 -7.92
CA ARG A 255 -15.14 -20.60 -8.20
C ARG A 255 -15.88 -19.64 -9.09
N VAL A 256 -15.62 -18.34 -8.93
CA VAL A 256 -16.22 -17.28 -9.74
C VAL A 256 -15.17 -16.44 -10.44
N ASP A 257 -15.49 -16.05 -11.67
CA ASP A 257 -14.81 -15.05 -12.48
C ASP A 257 -15.71 -13.83 -12.64
N GLY A 258 -15.16 -12.67 -12.98
CA GLY A 258 -16.01 -11.51 -13.21
C GLY A 258 -15.28 -10.22 -13.48
N ARG A 259 -16.07 -9.16 -13.58
CA ARG A 259 -15.60 -7.79 -13.80
C ARG A 259 -16.37 -6.84 -12.89
N LEU A 260 -15.64 -6.00 -12.17
CA LEU A 260 -16.21 -4.98 -11.30
C LEU A 260 -15.79 -3.60 -11.82
N PRO A 261 -16.68 -2.85 -12.50
CA PRO A 261 -16.43 -1.46 -12.87
C PRO A 261 -16.35 -0.62 -11.59
N LEU A 262 -15.14 -0.14 -11.28
CA LEU A 262 -14.85 0.68 -10.12
C LEU A 262 -14.75 2.14 -10.51
N ARG A 263 -15.39 3.01 -9.73
CA ARG A 263 -15.17 4.45 -9.73
C ARG A 263 -14.63 4.89 -8.37
N LEU A 264 -13.68 5.80 -8.37
CA LEU A 264 -13.15 6.46 -7.20
C LEU A 264 -13.33 7.97 -7.38
N ASP A 265 -14.12 8.59 -6.52
CA ASP A 265 -14.30 10.03 -6.50
C ASP A 265 -14.13 10.60 -5.08
N ALA A 266 -14.45 11.88 -4.88
CA ALA A 266 -14.37 12.54 -3.58
C ALA A 266 -15.25 11.89 -2.49
N LYS A 267 -16.32 11.16 -2.86
CA LYS A 267 -17.18 10.44 -1.91
C LYS A 267 -16.57 9.09 -1.52
N GLY A 268 -15.72 8.53 -2.37
CA GLY A 268 -15.01 7.28 -2.14
C GLY A 268 -15.16 6.30 -3.30
N ILE A 269 -15.04 5.01 -3.00
CA ILE A 269 -15.10 3.94 -3.99
C ILE A 269 -16.56 3.52 -4.22
N SER A 270 -16.95 3.31 -5.48
CA SER A 270 -18.22 2.70 -5.86
C SER A 270 -18.03 1.65 -6.95
N ILE A 271 -18.89 0.64 -6.96
CA ILE A 271 -19.01 -0.34 -8.04
C ILE A 271 -20.44 -0.33 -8.53
N ASN A 272 -20.62 -0.12 -9.84
CA ASN A 272 -21.93 -0.15 -10.47
C ASN A 272 -21.91 -1.20 -11.57
N ASN A 273 -22.93 -2.05 -11.64
CA ASN A 273 -23.03 -3.13 -12.63
C ASN A 273 -21.81 -4.07 -12.63
N GLY A 274 -21.32 -4.43 -11.44
CA GLY A 274 -20.35 -5.51 -11.33
C GLY A 274 -20.99 -6.84 -11.65
N GLU A 275 -20.26 -7.73 -12.30
CA GLU A 275 -20.77 -9.04 -12.70
C GLU A 275 -19.81 -10.15 -12.31
N LEU A 276 -20.34 -11.22 -11.72
CA LEU A 276 -19.61 -12.44 -11.42
C LEU A 276 -20.36 -13.64 -12.02
N ARG A 277 -19.63 -14.68 -12.42
CA ARG A 277 -20.19 -15.96 -12.87
C ARG A 277 -19.33 -17.12 -12.43
N ASN A 278 -19.97 -18.26 -12.13
CA ASN A 278 -19.23 -19.47 -11.79
C ASN A 278 -18.43 -20.03 -12.97
N ARG A 279 -17.37 -20.75 -12.64
CA ARG A 279 -16.70 -21.68 -13.55
C ARG A 279 -17.44 -23.02 -13.61
N PRO A 280 -17.38 -23.73 -14.75
CA PRO A 280 -17.75 -25.14 -14.81
C PRO A 280 -16.91 -25.99 -13.83
N PRO A 281 -17.47 -27.08 -13.27
CA PRO A 281 -18.82 -27.60 -13.50
C PRO A 281 -19.93 -26.90 -12.68
N GLY A 282 -19.62 -25.85 -11.93
CA GLY A 282 -20.52 -25.27 -10.93
C GLY A 282 -20.10 -25.65 -9.51
N GLY A 283 -21.06 -25.90 -8.64
CA GLY A 283 -20.77 -26.17 -7.24
C GLY A 283 -21.98 -26.59 -6.42
N VAL A 284 -21.79 -26.60 -5.10
CA VAL A 284 -22.79 -27.05 -4.14
C VAL A 284 -22.97 -25.98 -3.07
N ILE A 285 -24.23 -25.68 -2.74
CA ILE A 285 -24.64 -24.85 -1.61
C ILE A 285 -25.33 -25.77 -0.60
N ARG A 286 -24.92 -25.70 0.66
CA ARG A 286 -25.58 -26.39 1.77
C ARG A 286 -25.85 -25.40 2.89
N TYR A 287 -27.11 -25.13 3.14
CA TYR A 287 -27.56 -24.27 4.23
C TYR A 287 -28.31 -25.10 5.28
N ARG A 288 -27.82 -25.10 6.51
CA ARG A 288 -28.40 -25.86 7.63
C ARG A 288 -28.46 -24.99 8.89
N PRO A 289 -29.48 -24.13 9.02
CA PRO A 289 -29.57 -23.22 10.14
C PRO A 289 -29.69 -23.99 11.47
N ARG A 290 -28.91 -23.61 12.48
CA ARG A 290 -28.94 -24.26 13.81
C ARG A 290 -30.23 -24.00 14.58
N GLN A 291 -30.85 -22.84 14.36
CA GLN A 291 -32.15 -22.50 14.91
C GLN A 291 -33.21 -22.65 13.82
N LYS A 292 -34.33 -23.31 14.15
CA LYS A 292 -35.50 -23.33 13.26
C LYS A 292 -36.01 -21.90 13.12
N SER A 293 -35.93 -21.35 11.91
CA SER A 293 -36.48 -20.04 11.61
C SER A 293 -37.98 -20.14 11.38
N SER A 294 -38.78 -19.19 11.88
CA SER A 294 -40.19 -19.05 11.50
C SER A 294 -40.40 -18.89 9.98
N LEU A 295 -39.37 -18.45 9.25
CA LEU A 295 -39.32 -18.42 7.79
C LEU A 295 -39.43 -19.81 7.13
N ALA A 296 -39.06 -20.88 7.84
CA ALA A 296 -39.19 -22.24 7.35
C ALA A 296 -40.64 -22.75 7.39
N GLU A 297 -41.52 -22.07 8.12
CA GLU A 297 -42.95 -22.39 8.26
C GLU A 297 -43.79 -21.72 7.15
N MET A 298 -43.23 -20.74 6.44
CA MET A 298 -43.85 -20.13 5.26
C MET A 298 -43.67 -21.05 4.04
N GLU A 299 -44.70 -21.26 3.23
CA GLU A 299 -44.69 -22.26 2.15
C GLU A 299 -43.60 -22.01 1.09
N ILE A 300 -43.53 -20.80 0.55
CA ILE A 300 -42.55 -20.43 -0.51
C ILE A 300 -41.12 -20.39 0.04
N THR A 301 -40.94 -19.74 1.19
CA THR A 301 -39.62 -19.58 1.82
C THR A 301 -39.10 -20.91 2.35
N GLY A 302 -39.97 -21.75 2.91
CA GLY A 302 -39.67 -23.10 3.35
C GLY A 302 -39.24 -24.00 2.19
N TYR A 303 -39.87 -23.90 1.02
CA TYR A 303 -39.45 -24.62 -0.17
C TYR A 303 -38.05 -24.19 -0.65
N ALA A 304 -37.78 -22.87 -0.70
CA ALA A 304 -36.46 -22.35 -1.04
C ALA A 304 -35.38 -22.80 -0.04
N LEU A 305 -35.68 -22.76 1.27
CA LEU A 305 -34.78 -23.23 2.32
C LEU A 305 -34.50 -24.73 2.22
N LYS A 306 -35.54 -25.55 1.96
CA LYS A 306 -35.40 -26.99 1.73
C LYS A 306 -34.55 -27.28 0.50
N ALA A 307 -34.70 -26.50 -0.57
CA ALA A 307 -33.85 -26.61 -1.76
C ALA A 307 -32.37 -26.37 -1.42
N MET A 308 -32.08 -25.37 -0.58
CA MET A 308 -30.72 -24.96 -0.18
C MET A 308 -30.03 -25.93 0.79
N GLU A 309 -30.72 -26.92 1.37
CA GLU A 309 -30.10 -27.92 2.25
C GLU A 309 -29.00 -28.76 1.54
N ASP A 310 -29.16 -28.99 0.23
CA ASP A 310 -28.18 -29.58 -0.68
C ASP A 310 -28.50 -29.13 -2.13
N PHE A 311 -28.15 -27.91 -2.48
CA PHE A 311 -28.39 -27.34 -3.80
C PHE A 311 -27.15 -27.48 -4.68
N ARG A 312 -27.27 -28.24 -5.78
CA ARG A 312 -26.20 -28.47 -6.76
C ARG A 312 -26.44 -27.59 -7.96
N TYR A 313 -25.65 -26.54 -8.10
CA TYR A 313 -25.81 -25.54 -9.14
C TYR A 313 -24.83 -25.75 -10.28
N ASN A 314 -25.29 -25.52 -11.50
CA ASN A 314 -24.46 -25.44 -12.70
C ASN A 314 -24.32 -23.98 -13.17
N LEU A 315 -25.27 -23.11 -12.83
CA LEU A 315 -25.21 -21.67 -13.04
C LEU A 315 -25.30 -20.91 -11.72
N LEU A 316 -24.35 -20.01 -11.52
CA LEU A 316 -24.39 -18.94 -10.54
C LEU A 316 -23.91 -17.68 -11.26
N SER A 317 -24.77 -16.67 -11.33
CA SER A 317 -24.39 -15.32 -11.72
C SER A 317 -24.74 -14.33 -10.62
N ALA A 318 -23.99 -13.25 -10.52
CA ALA A 318 -24.20 -12.22 -9.54
C ALA A 318 -24.06 -10.84 -10.17
N LYS A 319 -25.01 -9.95 -9.88
CA LYS A 319 -24.83 -8.50 -10.07
C LYS A 319 -24.41 -7.87 -8.75
N VAL A 320 -23.35 -7.07 -8.80
CA VAL A 320 -22.68 -6.48 -7.64
C VAL A 320 -22.78 -4.96 -7.73
N GLU A 321 -23.31 -4.35 -6.68
CA GLU A 321 -23.29 -2.91 -6.48
C GLU A 321 -22.62 -2.59 -5.15
N TYR A 322 -21.75 -1.58 -5.14
CA TYR A 322 -21.10 -1.10 -3.95
C TYR A 322 -21.17 0.42 -3.89
N ARG A 323 -21.58 0.95 -2.74
CA ARG A 323 -21.69 2.39 -2.50
C ARG A 323 -20.57 2.88 -1.56
N PRO A 324 -20.15 4.15 -1.66
CA PRO A 324 -19.04 4.68 -0.85
C PRO A 324 -19.24 4.54 0.67
N GLY A 325 -20.49 4.52 1.16
CA GLY A 325 -20.82 4.28 2.57
C GLY A 325 -20.59 2.85 3.06
N GLY A 326 -20.14 1.94 2.20
CA GLY A 326 -19.85 0.56 2.52
C GLY A 326 -20.97 -0.43 2.20
N GLN A 327 -22.13 0.02 1.72
CA GLN A 327 -23.22 -0.87 1.33
C GLN A 327 -22.83 -1.68 0.10
N LEU A 328 -22.85 -3.00 0.23
CA LEU A 328 -22.64 -4.00 -0.80
C LEU A 328 -23.96 -4.72 -1.03
N ASN A 329 -24.51 -4.60 -2.24
CA ASN A 329 -25.67 -5.34 -2.69
C ASN A 329 -25.24 -6.39 -3.71
N VAL A 330 -25.68 -7.62 -3.53
CA VAL A 330 -25.40 -8.72 -4.45
C VAL A 330 -26.72 -9.39 -4.82
N ALA A 331 -27.11 -9.27 -6.08
CA ALA A 331 -28.26 -9.97 -6.65
C ALA A 331 -27.77 -11.24 -7.34
N LEU A 332 -28.02 -12.38 -6.70
CA LEU A 332 -27.63 -13.72 -7.14
C LEU A 332 -28.76 -14.34 -7.97
N HIS A 333 -28.37 -14.99 -9.06
CA HIS A 333 -29.21 -15.87 -9.85
C HIS A 333 -28.55 -17.25 -9.90
N LEU A 334 -29.29 -18.25 -9.47
CA LEU A 334 -28.83 -19.62 -9.31
C LEU A 334 -29.75 -20.56 -10.08
N GLU A 335 -29.16 -21.46 -10.85
CA GLU A 335 -29.87 -22.56 -11.50
C GLU A 335 -29.20 -23.87 -11.14
N GLY A 336 -30.01 -24.88 -10.84
CA GLY A 336 -29.50 -26.15 -10.37
C GLY A 336 -30.60 -27.13 -9.99
N HIS A 337 -30.20 -28.13 -9.22
CA HIS A 337 -31.09 -29.17 -8.73
C HIS A 337 -30.83 -29.41 -7.26
N SER A 338 -31.87 -29.79 -6.51
CA SER A 338 -31.74 -30.16 -5.11
C SER A 338 -32.30 -31.55 -4.88
N PRO A 339 -31.49 -32.54 -4.45
CA PRO A 339 -31.97 -33.87 -4.08
C PRO A 339 -32.94 -33.86 -2.88
N LYS A 340 -33.07 -32.72 -2.19
CA LYS A 340 -33.97 -32.53 -1.06
C LYS A 340 -35.39 -32.20 -1.51
N LEU A 341 -35.59 -31.84 -2.77
CA LEU A 341 -36.90 -31.64 -3.34
C LEU A 341 -37.34 -32.92 -4.05
N GLU A 342 -38.62 -33.27 -3.90
CA GLU A 342 -39.24 -34.40 -4.59
C GLU A 342 -39.60 -34.02 -6.04
N THR A 343 -38.63 -33.48 -6.78
CA THR A 343 -38.81 -33.05 -8.17
C THR A 343 -37.54 -33.21 -8.97
N THR A 344 -37.69 -33.55 -10.26
CA THR A 344 -36.59 -33.59 -11.24
C THR A 344 -36.42 -32.27 -11.98
N ARG A 345 -37.31 -31.29 -11.74
CA ARG A 345 -37.27 -30.00 -12.43
C ARG A 345 -36.07 -29.15 -11.96
N PRO A 346 -35.43 -28.40 -12.86
CA PRO A 346 -34.48 -27.38 -12.48
C PRO A 346 -35.12 -26.36 -11.53
N VAL A 347 -34.34 -25.97 -10.53
CA VAL A 347 -34.73 -25.00 -9.50
C VAL A 347 -33.97 -23.71 -9.80
N HIS A 348 -34.74 -22.63 -9.95
CA HIS A 348 -34.21 -21.27 -10.17
C HIS A 348 -34.40 -20.47 -8.89
N LEU A 349 -33.30 -19.96 -8.31
CA LEU A 349 -33.33 -19.13 -7.10
C LEU A 349 -32.76 -17.75 -7.42
N ASN A 350 -33.52 -16.72 -7.05
CA ASN A 350 -33.09 -15.33 -7.11
C ASN A 350 -32.96 -14.82 -5.67
N ILE A 351 -31.74 -14.47 -5.25
CA ILE A 351 -31.45 -14.09 -3.87
C ILE A 351 -30.79 -12.72 -3.91
N ASN A 352 -31.31 -11.76 -3.15
CA ASN A 352 -30.64 -10.48 -2.94
C ASN A 352 -30.04 -10.44 -1.53
N THR A 353 -28.76 -10.09 -1.43
CA THR A 353 -28.08 -9.93 -0.15
C THR A 353 -27.54 -8.53 -0.01
N GLU A 354 -27.69 -7.95 1.18
CA GLU A 354 -27.13 -6.64 1.54
C GLU A 354 -26.17 -6.80 2.71
N GLN A 355 -24.99 -6.18 2.61
CA GLN A 355 -23.98 -6.18 3.66
C GLN A 355 -23.31 -4.82 3.74
N ASN A 356 -22.94 -4.38 4.94
CA ASN A 356 -21.98 -3.28 5.08
C ASN A 356 -20.55 -3.86 5.10
N LEU A 357 -19.84 -3.76 3.97
CA LEU A 357 -18.50 -4.32 3.79
C LEU A 357 -17.46 -3.59 4.64
N LEU A 358 -17.55 -2.26 4.78
CA LEU A 358 -16.62 -1.50 5.62
C LEU A 358 -16.72 -1.91 7.09
N SER A 359 -17.94 -2.11 7.58
CA SER A 359 -18.18 -2.57 8.96
C SER A 359 -17.67 -4.00 9.17
N LEU A 360 -17.87 -4.87 8.19
CA LEU A 360 -17.31 -6.23 8.19
C LEU A 360 -15.78 -6.20 8.27
N LEU A 361 -15.12 -5.44 7.39
CA LEU A 361 -13.66 -5.34 7.37
C LEU A 361 -13.11 -4.78 8.69
N LYS A 362 -13.75 -3.74 9.25
CA LYS A 362 -13.40 -3.20 10.57
C LYS A 362 -13.53 -4.26 11.66
N SER A 363 -14.62 -5.02 11.69
CA SER A 363 -14.83 -6.10 12.67
C SER A 363 -13.73 -7.18 12.58
N LEU A 364 -13.36 -7.58 11.36
CA LEU A 364 -12.28 -8.54 11.11
C LEU A 364 -10.91 -8.01 11.57
N GLN A 365 -10.65 -6.71 11.37
CA GLN A 365 -9.42 -6.06 11.84
C GLN A 365 -9.37 -6.00 13.38
N TYR A 366 -10.46 -5.60 14.04
CA TYR A 366 -10.52 -5.54 15.51
C TYR A 366 -10.30 -6.91 16.17
N SER A 367 -10.95 -7.95 15.66
CA SER A 367 -10.79 -9.32 16.20
C SER A 367 -9.33 -9.79 16.15
N ARG A 368 -8.59 -9.40 15.12
CA ARG A 368 -7.16 -9.72 14.98
C ARG A 368 -6.28 -8.88 15.89
N SER A 369 -6.49 -7.56 15.94
CA SER A 369 -5.71 -6.68 16.83
C SER A 369 -5.80 -7.13 18.29
N LEU A 370 -6.99 -7.54 18.75
CA LEU A 370 -7.17 -8.14 20.07
C LEU A 370 -6.34 -9.41 20.23
N THR A 371 -6.37 -10.31 19.24
CA THR A 371 -5.59 -11.56 19.27
C THR A 371 -4.08 -11.30 19.33
N ASP A 372 -3.57 -10.38 18.51
CA ASP A 372 -2.16 -9.99 18.49
C ASP A 372 -1.72 -9.32 19.80
N GLU A 373 -2.59 -8.50 20.42
CA GLU A 373 -2.33 -7.87 21.73
C GLU A 373 -2.32 -8.89 22.87
N LEU A 374 -3.23 -9.87 22.84
CA LEU A 374 -3.26 -11.01 23.76
C LEU A 374 -1.98 -11.85 23.62
N ASP A 375 -1.58 -12.20 22.40
CA ASP A 375 -0.36 -12.98 22.14
C ASP A 375 0.90 -12.26 22.63
N LYS A 376 1.01 -10.95 22.37
CA LYS A 376 2.14 -10.13 22.88
C LYS A 376 2.13 -10.04 24.41
N SER A 377 0.97 -9.93 25.03
CA SER A 377 0.85 -9.82 26.49
C SER A 377 1.22 -11.13 27.17
N ILE A 378 0.81 -12.26 26.60
CA ILE A 378 1.18 -13.61 27.04
C ILE A 378 2.70 -13.81 26.88
N GLN A 379 3.28 -13.51 25.72
CA GLN A 379 4.73 -13.63 25.51
C GLN A 379 5.55 -12.78 26.49
N ARG A 380 5.09 -11.57 26.85
CA ARG A 380 5.75 -10.75 27.89
C ARG A 380 5.61 -11.36 29.27
N HIS A 381 4.47 -11.97 29.60
CA HIS A 381 4.25 -12.61 30.90
C HIS A 381 5.08 -13.89 31.09
N TYR A 382 5.34 -14.63 30.01
CA TYR A 382 6.10 -15.89 30.05
C TYR A 382 7.61 -15.73 29.77
N ASN A 383 8.08 -14.55 29.33
CA ASN A 383 9.50 -14.24 29.18
C ASN A 383 10.13 -13.56 30.43
N VAL A 384 9.50 -13.65 31.60
CA VAL A 384 10.18 -13.32 32.86
C VAL A 384 11.15 -14.46 33.17
N PRO A 385 12.47 -14.21 33.29
CA PRO A 385 13.40 -15.25 33.73
C PRO A 385 12.96 -15.72 35.11
N GLN A 386 12.73 -17.03 35.26
CA GLN A 386 12.64 -17.61 36.60
C GLN A 386 13.97 -17.34 37.29
N ALA A 387 13.97 -16.38 38.21
CA ALA A 387 15.07 -16.18 39.14
C ALA A 387 15.20 -17.47 39.95
N THR A 388 16.29 -18.17 39.72
CA THR A 388 16.78 -19.28 40.54
C THR A 388 16.99 -18.80 41.96
N GLY A 389 16.25 -19.36 42.91
CA GLY A 389 16.65 -19.39 44.32
C GLY A 389 17.19 -20.78 44.68
N PRO A 390 17.69 -21.00 45.90
CA PRO A 390 17.98 -20.04 46.99
C PRO A 390 19.43 -19.55 47.03
#